data_AF-A0A5R2NB79-F1
#
_entry.id   AF-A0A5R2NB79-F1
#
_cell.length_a   1.000
_cell.length_b   1.000
_cell.length_c   1.000
_cell.angle_alpha   90.00
_cell.angle_beta   90.00
_cell.angle_gamma   90.00
#
_symmetry.space_group_name_H-M   'P 1'
#
loop_
_entity.id
_entity.type
_entity.pdbx_description
1 polymer ?
#
loop_
_entity_poly.entity_id
_entity_poly.type
_entity_poly.pdbx_seq_one_letter_code
_entity_poly.pdbx_strand_id
1 'polypeptide(L)'
;MSPEKVRAFPIDRQLFLVREVAARLGNLHGETATSFWKAKAAELLDLVVGTGRDRTAASDEVRRFFVAVQRELLAGSVAEPAPVLSA
;
A
#
# COMPACT_ATOMS: atom_id res chain seq x y z
N MET A 1 -2.24 19.66 -22.69
CA MET A 1 -2.17 19.60 -21.21
C MET A 1 -3.34 18.72 -20.77
N SER A 2 -3.14 17.41 -20.60
CA SER A 2 -4.22 16.48 -20.23
C SER A 2 -4.22 16.26 -18.71
N PRO A 3 -5.23 16.73 -17.95
CA PRO A 3 -5.42 16.32 -16.55
C PRO A 3 -6.16 14.98 -16.49
N GLU A 4 -5.65 13.96 -17.19
CA GLU A 4 -6.25 12.62 -17.21
C GLU A 4 -5.47 11.70 -16.27
N LYS A 5 -5.63 11.93 -14.97
CA LYS A 5 -5.33 10.91 -13.95
C LYS A 5 -6.17 11.13 -12.70
N VAL A 6 -7.45 11.41 -12.90
CA VAL A 6 -8.47 11.18 -11.87
C VAL A 6 -8.58 9.67 -11.70
N ARG A 7 -7.70 9.08 -10.88
CA ARG A 7 -7.90 7.71 -10.38
C ARG A 7 -8.95 7.78 -9.27
N ALA A 8 -10.21 7.82 -9.69
CA ALA A 8 -11.41 7.87 -8.84
C ALA A 8 -11.73 6.53 -8.13
N PHE A 9 -10.75 5.66 -7.87
CA PHE A 9 -11.00 4.39 -7.20
C PHE A 9 -10.25 4.34 -5.87
N PRO A 10 -10.91 3.86 -4.79
CA PRO A 10 -10.31 3.84 -3.46
C PRO A 10 -8.96 3.13 -3.55
N ILE A 11 -7.92 3.79 -3.04
CA ILE A 11 -6.53 3.32 -3.11
C ILE A 11 -6.40 1.92 -2.52
N ASP A 12 -7.25 1.60 -1.53
CA ASP A 12 -7.45 0.28 -0.91
C ASP A 12 -7.73 -0.87 -1.91
N ARG A 13 -8.37 -0.60 -3.06
CA ARG A 13 -8.64 -1.62 -4.09
C ARG A 13 -7.52 -1.78 -5.11
N GLN A 14 -6.47 -0.97 -5.06
CA GLN A 14 -5.33 -1.13 -5.96
C GLN A 14 -4.39 -2.23 -5.43
N LEU A 15 -4.80 -3.49 -5.57
CA LEU A 15 -4.00 -4.67 -5.19
C LEU A 15 -2.58 -4.65 -5.77
N PHE A 16 -2.41 -4.08 -6.98
CA PHE A 16 -1.08 -3.88 -7.58
C PHE A 16 -0.20 -2.92 -6.75
N LEU A 17 -0.79 -1.82 -6.27
CA LEU A 17 -0.09 -0.84 -5.43
C LEU A 17 0.20 -1.43 -4.04
N VAL A 18 -0.75 -2.16 -3.47
CA VAL A 18 -0.59 -2.89 -2.20
C VAL A 18 0.57 -3.87 -2.29
N ARG A 19 0.61 -4.70 -3.33
CA ARG A 19 1.69 -5.67 -3.57
C ARG A 19 3.04 -5.03 -3.83
N GLU A 20 3.10 -3.97 -4.63
CA GLU A 20 4.35 -3.27 -4.91
C GLU A 20 4.91 -2.62 -3.64
N VAL A 21 4.06 -1.94 -2.87
CA VAL A 21 4.45 -1.33 -1.59
C VAL A 21 4.84 -2.41 -0.59
N ALA A 22 4.09 -3.51 -0.49
CA ALA A 22 4.45 -4.66 0.36
C ALA A 22 5.80 -5.26 -0.03
N ALA A 23 6.06 -5.51 -1.31
CA ALA A 23 7.34 -6.04 -1.78
C ALA A 23 8.51 -5.09 -1.48
N ARG A 24 8.34 -3.78 -1.73
CA ARG A 24 9.36 -2.78 -1.38
C ARG A 24 9.56 -2.69 0.13
N LEU A 25 8.49 -2.71 0.91
CA LEU A 25 8.52 -2.57 2.37
C LEU A 25 9.02 -3.85 3.06
N GLY A 26 8.87 -5.01 2.43
CA GLY A 26 9.51 -6.27 2.85
C GLY A 26 10.99 -6.34 2.48
N ASN A 27 11.44 -5.56 1.49
CA ASN A 27 12.86 -5.44 1.14
C ASN A 27 13.58 -4.29 1.90
N LEU A 28 12.82 -3.39 2.53
CA LEU A 28 13.34 -2.29 3.35
C LEU A 28 13.11 -2.62 4.82
N HIS A 29 14.11 -2.43 5.67
CA HIS A 29 14.01 -2.73 7.09
C HIS A 29 14.30 -1.50 7.97
N GLY A 30 13.72 -1.50 9.17
CA GLY A 30 13.98 -0.48 10.19
C GLY A 30 13.49 0.93 9.80
N GLU A 31 14.38 1.91 9.93
CA GLU A 31 14.06 3.33 9.78
C GLU A 31 13.75 3.71 8.32
N THR A 32 14.36 3.01 7.35
CA THR A 32 14.12 3.24 5.92
C THR A 32 12.72 2.81 5.50
N ALA A 33 12.22 1.68 6.03
CA ALA A 33 10.85 1.23 5.78
C ALA A 33 9.83 2.21 6.33
N THR A 34 10.07 2.70 7.55
CA THR A 34 9.21 3.69 8.22
C THR A 34 9.19 5.02 7.46
N SER A 35 10.36 5.48 6.99
CA SER A 35 10.47 6.72 6.22
C SER A 35 9.81 6.61 4.86
N PHE A 36 10.01 5.48 4.16
CA PHE A 36 9.33 5.19 2.91
C PHE A 36 7.82 5.16 3.07
N TRP A 37 7.32 4.48 4.11
CA TRP A 37 5.89 4.45 4.41
C TRP A 37 5.35 5.84 4.75
N LYS A 38 6.03 6.64 5.57
CA LYS A 38 5.60 8.02 5.88
C LYS A 38 5.51 8.89 4.62
N ALA A 39 6.50 8.81 3.74
CA ALA A 39 6.48 9.52 2.47
C ALA A 39 5.30 9.05 1.60
N LYS A 40 5.10 7.73 1.47
CA LYS A 40 3.97 7.17 0.72
C LYS A 40 2.62 7.54 1.32
N ALA A 41 2.46 7.48 2.63
CA ALA A 41 1.24 7.87 3.33
C ALA A 41 0.90 9.35 3.11
N ALA A 42 1.90 10.23 3.09
CA ALA A 42 1.71 11.64 2.77
C ALA A 42 1.28 11.85 1.31
N GLU A 43 1.92 11.15 0.36
CA GLU A 43 1.49 11.19 -1.06
C GLU A 43 0.05 10.68 -1.25
N LEU A 44 -0.31 9.58 -0.58
CA LEU A 44 -1.66 9.02 -0.65
C LEU A 44 -2.68 9.96 0.00
N LEU A 45 -2.35 10.57 1.13
CA LEU A 45 -3.21 11.54 1.80
C LEU A 45 -3.45 12.76 0.91
N ASP A 46 -2.38 13.33 0.32
CA ASP A 46 -2.47 14.48 -0.58
C ASP A 46 -3.33 14.16 -1.82
N LEU A 47 -3.16 12.96 -2.37
CA LEU A 47 -3.94 12.49 -3.52
C LEU A 47 -5.43 12.34 -3.18
N VAL A 48 -5.78 11.78 -2.02
CA VAL A 48 -7.19 11.64 -1.60
C VAL A 48 -7.80 12.98 -1.20
N VAL A 49 -7.07 13.84 -0.49
CA VAL A 49 -7.52 15.20 -0.16
C VAL A 49 -7.71 16.03 -1.44
N GLY A 50 -6.82 15.88 -2.42
CA GLY A 50 -6.91 16.54 -3.73
C GLY A 50 -8.14 16.16 -4.55
N THR A 51 -8.81 15.04 -4.23
CA THR A 51 -10.11 14.68 -4.84
C THR A 51 -11.31 15.39 -4.19
N GLY A 52 -11.09 16.28 -3.23
CA GLY A 52 -12.14 16.99 -2.50
C GLY A 52 -12.72 16.18 -1.34
N ARG A 53 -12.05 15.11 -0.92
CA ARG A 53 -12.48 14.25 0.19
C ARG A 53 -12.00 14.81 1.52
N ASP A 54 -12.82 14.66 2.56
CA ASP A 54 -12.47 15.13 3.91
C ASP A 54 -11.17 14.50 4.41
N ARG A 55 -10.33 15.27 5.10
CA ARG A 55 -9.03 14.81 5.60
C ARG A 55 -9.15 13.61 6.54
N THR A 56 -10.26 13.51 7.27
CA THR A 56 -10.58 12.37 8.14
C THR A 56 -10.84 11.12 7.31
N ALA A 57 -11.65 11.24 6.24
CA ALA A 57 -11.93 10.15 5.32
C ALA A 57 -10.68 9.72 4.54
N ALA A 58 -9.83 10.68 4.16
CA ALA A 58 -8.55 10.42 3.50
C ALA A 58 -7.59 9.65 4.41
N SER A 59 -7.51 10.05 5.69
CA SER A 59 -6.68 9.35 6.69
C SER A 59 -7.17 7.93 6.94
N ASP A 60 -8.49 7.71 7.00
CA ASP A 60 -9.07 6.38 7.16
C ASP A 60 -8.77 5.48 5.95
N GLU A 61 -8.77 6.04 4.74
CA GLU A 61 -8.45 5.30 3.51
C GLU A 61 -6.96 4.91 3.44
N VAL A 62 -6.05 5.81 3.85
CA VAL A 62 -4.62 5.49 4.00
C VAL A 62 -4.41 4.41 5.07
N ARG A 63 -5.17 4.45 6.16
CA ARG A 63 -5.11 3.42 7.22
C ARG A 63 -5.57 2.06 6.71
N ARG A 64 -6.66 1.99 5.94
CA ARG A 64 -7.13 0.74 5.32
C ARG A 64 -6.10 0.17 4.34
N PHE A 65 -5.49 1.04 3.53
CA PHE A 65 -4.41 0.66 2.63
C PHE A 65 -3.21 0.07 3.39
N PHE A 66 -2.82 0.65 4.53
CA PHE A 66 -1.74 0.09 5.36
C PHE A 66 -2.07 -1.29 5.89
N VAL A 67 -3.31 -1.50 6.36
CA VAL A 67 -3.78 -2.81 6.83
C VAL A 67 -3.74 -3.83 5.71
N ALA A 68 -4.12 -3.46 4.48
CA ALA A 68 -4.00 -4.33 3.32
C ALA A 68 -2.53 -4.67 2.99
N VAL A 69 -1.62 -3.68 3.03
CA VAL A 69 -0.17 -3.89 2.83
C VAL A 69 0.42 -4.81 3.89
N GLN A 70 0.05 -4.63 5.16
CA GLN A 70 0.47 -5.51 6.26
C GLN A 70 -0.05 -6.93 6.05
N ARG A 71 -1.32 -7.10 5.66
CA ARG A 71 -1.90 -8.42 5.35
C ARG A 71 -1.18 -9.10 4.18
N GLU A 72 -0.84 -8.36 3.13
CA GLU A 72 -0.09 -8.88 1.98
C GLU A 72 1.37 -9.20 2.35
N LEU A 73 2.02 -8.40 3.21
CA LEU A 73 3.34 -8.72 3.79
C LEU A 73 3.30 -10.02 4.59
N LEU A 74 2.31 -10.19 5.47
CA LEU A 74 2.09 -11.41 6.24
C LEU A 74 1.78 -12.61 5.34
N ALA A 75 0.96 -12.42 4.30
CA ALA A 75 0.65 -13.47 3.32
C ALA A 75 1.86 -13.86 2.47
N GLY A 76 2.71 -12.89 2.11
CA GLY A 76 3.97 -13.11 1.39
C GLY A 76 5.06 -13.78 2.23
N SER A 77 5.07 -13.59 3.55
CA SER A 77 5.90 -14.37 4.49
C SER A 77 5.46 -15.83 4.60
N VAL A 78 4.19 -16.15 4.31
CA VAL A 78 3.67 -17.53 4.17
C VAL A 78 3.76 -17.99 2.71
N ALA A 79 4.79 -17.55 1.99
CA ALA A 79 5.22 -18.18 0.75
C ALA A 79 6.60 -18.81 0.95
N GLU A 80 6.77 -19.60 2.01
CA GLU A 80 7.61 -20.78 1.86
C GLU A 80 6.89 -21.68 0.86
N PRO A 81 7.49 -22.00 -0.31
CA PRO A 81 6.98 -23.09 -1.10
C PRO A 81 7.13 -24.33 -0.23
N ALA A 82 6.01 -24.82 0.30
CA ALA A 82 5.97 -26.12 0.96
C ALA A 82 6.76 -27.09 0.06
N PRO A 83 7.79 -27.78 0.59
CA PRO A 83 8.56 -28.70 -0.22
C PRO A 83 7.55 -29.72 -0.71
N VAL A 84 7.37 -29.76 -2.03
CA VAL A 84 6.63 -30.82 -2.69
C VAL A 84 7.25 -32.13 -2.26
N LEU A 85 6.57 -32.82 -1.33
CA LEU A 85 6.85 -34.20 -1.00
C LEU A 85 6.67 -35.00 -2.28
N SER A 86 7.79 -35.42 -2.86
CA SER A 86 7.84 -36.38 -3.96
C SER A 86 9.09 -37.21 -3.80
N ALA A 87 8.95 -38.33 -3.08
CA ALA A 87 9.46 -39.67 -3.40
C ALA A 87 9.11 -40.62 -2.24
#